data_AF-A0A950RNL7-F1
#
_entry.id   AF-A0A950RNL7-F1
#
_cell.length_a   1.000
_cell.length_b   1.000
_cell.length_c   1.000
_cell.angle_alpha   90.00
_cell.angle_beta   90.00
_cell.angle_gamma   90.00
#
_symmetry.space_group_name_H-M   'P 1'
#
loop_
_entity.id
_entity.type
_entity.pdbx_description
1 polymer ?
#
loop_
_entity_poly.entity_id
_entity_poly.type
_entity_poly.pdbx_seq_one_letter_code
_entity_poly.pdbx_strand_id
1 'polypeptide(L)'
;MNHKGHQEHKGEKTRKSWRPLEQACSAGLFLFCLLGVLGALCGSFLSSARAEPPHPGLADTSASPHVIVRSVGLADVKWTEGFWASRLAVCRENLLPAMGRIMEGTEPSQFLENFRIAAGLAEGRHRGPPFNDGECYKWLEATAAMYAATRDPELDRQMDAAIRVIAQAQRADGYLFTPVLIRQRSGDSKARPFQNPTDFEMYNFGHLLTAACVHHRATGKDNFLRVALKAADFLDSAFQKPTPELARQICPSHYMGLVELYRTTHDPRYLELARRLFDLRDQVRDGTDDNQDRIAFRRQTRALGHAVRANYLFAGAADLFAETGDRTLLPPLLALWENVATQKMSITGGCGALYDGASP
;
A
#
# COMPACT_ATOMS: atom_id res chain seq x y z
N MET A 1 -23.44 -60.05 -46.94
CA MET A 1 -22.72 -60.04 -45.64
C MET A 1 -23.76 -59.75 -44.57
N ASN A 2 -24.25 -60.78 -43.86
CA ASN A 2 -23.89 -61.13 -42.46
C ASN A 2 -24.11 -59.96 -41.48
N HIS A 3 -24.75 -60.06 -40.31
CA HIS A 3 -25.44 -61.09 -39.54
C HIS A 3 -26.15 -60.35 -38.37
N LYS A 4 -27.22 -60.93 -37.81
CA LYS A 4 -27.70 -60.97 -36.39
C LYS A 4 -27.36 -59.78 -35.45
N GLY A 5 -28.27 -59.13 -34.71
CA GLY A 5 -29.34 -59.67 -33.85
C GLY A 5 -28.86 -59.84 -32.39
N HIS A 6 -29.37 -59.05 -31.43
CA HIS A 6 -29.70 -59.51 -30.06
C HIS A 6 -30.44 -58.45 -29.22
N GLN A 7 -31.53 -58.92 -28.59
CA GLN A 7 -32.25 -58.33 -27.47
C GLN A 7 -31.63 -58.79 -26.14
N GLU A 8 -31.91 -58.06 -25.05
CA GLU A 8 -32.44 -58.54 -23.74
C GLU A 8 -32.13 -57.49 -22.65
N HIS A 9 -33.11 -56.84 -22.01
CA HIS A 9 -34.03 -57.24 -20.92
C HIS A 9 -33.55 -56.88 -19.50
N LYS A 10 -34.22 -55.83 -18.97
CA LYS A 10 -34.76 -55.58 -17.63
C LYS A 10 -34.17 -56.33 -16.41
N GLY A 11 -33.83 -55.55 -15.38
CA GLY A 11 -33.84 -55.96 -13.97
C GLY A 11 -34.26 -54.78 -13.07
N GLU A 12 -35.33 -54.97 -12.30
CA GLU A 12 -36.08 -53.96 -11.53
C GLU A 12 -35.69 -53.96 -10.03
N LYS A 13 -35.94 -52.81 -9.38
CA LYS A 13 -36.34 -52.60 -7.97
C LYS A 13 -35.32 -52.85 -6.83
N THR A 14 -35.11 -51.81 -6.02
CA THR A 14 -35.76 -51.70 -4.69
C THR A 14 -35.60 -50.31 -4.08
N ARG A 15 -36.72 -49.78 -3.57
CA ARG A 15 -36.86 -48.54 -2.80
C ARG A 15 -36.24 -48.71 -1.40
N LYS A 16 -35.52 -47.70 -0.90
CA LYS A 16 -35.28 -47.52 0.53
C LYS A 16 -36.05 -46.30 1.03
N SER A 17 -37.00 -46.58 1.93
CA SER A 17 -37.85 -45.64 2.64
C SER A 17 -37.14 -45.07 3.87
N TRP A 18 -37.34 -43.77 4.10
CA TRP A 18 -37.04 -43.07 5.34
C TRP A 18 -38.04 -43.41 6.45
N ARG A 19 -37.56 -43.56 7.70
CA ARG A 19 -38.34 -43.47 8.95
C ARG A 19 -37.50 -42.89 10.09
N PRO A 20 -38.13 -42.29 11.13
CA PRO A 20 -37.55 -41.28 12.01
C PRO A 20 -37.01 -41.82 13.35
N LEU A 21 -36.17 -41.00 13.99
CA LEU A 21 -35.60 -41.19 15.33
C LEU A 21 -36.56 -40.69 16.40
N GLU A 22 -37.06 -41.59 17.26
CA GLU A 22 -37.45 -41.28 18.65
C GLU A 22 -37.16 -42.47 19.59
N GLN A 23 -36.38 -42.16 20.64
CA GLN A 23 -36.41 -42.61 22.04
C GLN A 23 -36.51 -44.11 22.42
N ALA A 24 -35.51 -44.57 23.21
CA ALA A 24 -35.74 -45.20 24.52
C ALA A 24 -34.48 -45.23 25.41
N CYS A 25 -34.64 -44.69 26.62
CA CYS A 25 -33.78 -44.72 27.81
C CYS A 25 -33.29 -46.13 28.22
N SER A 26 -32.10 -46.21 28.84
CA SER A 26 -31.91 -46.49 30.29
C SER A 26 -30.50 -47.01 30.62
N ALA A 27 -30.07 -46.75 31.86
CA ALA A 27 -28.88 -47.24 32.57
C ALA A 27 -27.57 -46.41 32.42
N GLY A 28 -27.30 -45.58 33.42
CA GLY A 28 -26.01 -44.89 33.58
C GLY A 28 -25.90 -43.90 34.75
N LEU A 29 -26.72 -44.03 35.81
CA LEU A 29 -26.45 -43.34 37.09
C LEU A 29 -25.44 -44.20 37.85
N PHE A 30 -24.17 -43.78 37.96
CA PHE A 30 -23.26 -44.04 39.10
C PHE A 30 -21.85 -43.51 38.77
N LEU A 31 -21.65 -42.19 38.68
CA LEU A 31 -20.32 -41.58 38.91
C LEU A 31 -20.38 -40.05 39.09
N PHE A 32 -21.20 -39.56 40.02
CA PHE A 32 -21.20 -38.15 40.41
C PHE A 32 -21.23 -38.06 41.93
N CYS A 33 -20.06 -38.15 42.59
CA CYS A 33 -19.90 -37.74 44.00
C CYS A 33 -18.44 -37.63 44.51
N LEU A 34 -17.40 -37.52 43.67
CA LEU A 34 -16.01 -37.52 44.17
C LEU A 34 -15.05 -36.47 43.58
N LEU A 35 -15.55 -35.34 43.08
CA LEU A 35 -14.72 -34.21 42.62
C LEU A 35 -15.13 -32.85 43.24
N GLY A 36 -15.80 -32.87 44.40
CA GLY A 36 -16.42 -31.67 45.00
C GLY A 36 -15.59 -30.88 46.03
N VAL A 37 -14.36 -31.26 46.40
CA VAL A 37 -13.68 -30.67 47.59
C VAL A 37 -12.22 -30.24 47.40
N LEU A 38 -11.69 -30.13 46.17
CA LEU A 38 -10.32 -29.63 45.93
C LEU A 38 -10.24 -28.33 45.09
N GLY A 39 -11.38 -27.63 44.93
CA GLY A 39 -11.51 -26.43 44.10
C GLY A 39 -11.56 -25.10 44.84
N ALA A 40 -10.96 -24.99 46.03
CA ALA A 40 -11.01 -23.75 46.82
C ALA A 40 -9.65 -23.46 47.45
N LEU A 41 -8.66 -23.06 46.64
CA LEU A 41 -7.44 -22.35 47.08
C LEU A 41 -6.51 -21.85 45.94
N CYS A 42 -6.95 -21.86 44.67
CA CYS A 42 -6.23 -21.12 43.61
C CYS A 42 -6.84 -19.72 43.48
N GLY A 43 -6.22 -18.76 44.17
CA GLY A 43 -6.50 -17.34 44.03
C GLY A 43 -6.50 -16.94 42.56
N SER A 44 -7.62 -16.35 42.14
CA SER A 44 -7.88 -15.89 40.80
C SER A 44 -6.98 -14.69 40.47
N PHE A 45 -5.75 -14.94 40.01
CA PHE A 45 -5.05 -13.99 39.14
C PHE A 45 -5.68 -14.10 37.74
N LEU A 46 -6.92 -13.65 37.62
CA LEU A 46 -7.44 -13.17 36.33
C LEU A 46 -6.67 -11.89 36.05
N SER A 47 -5.46 -12.04 35.49
CA SER A 47 -4.85 -10.97 34.73
C SER A 47 -5.91 -10.58 33.70
N SER A 48 -6.47 -9.39 33.82
CA SER A 48 -7.20 -8.78 32.73
C SER A 48 -6.19 -8.68 31.59
N ALA A 49 -6.14 -9.69 30.72
CA ALA A 49 -5.47 -9.59 29.46
C ALA A 49 -6.14 -8.40 28.79
N ARG A 50 -5.50 -7.23 28.87
CA ARG A 50 -5.82 -6.12 28.00
C ARG A 50 -5.76 -6.74 26.62
N ALA A 51 -6.88 -6.76 25.91
CA ALA A 51 -6.87 -7.10 24.49
C ALA A 51 -5.74 -6.27 23.89
N GLU A 52 -4.78 -6.94 23.25
CA GLU A 52 -3.75 -6.22 22.52
C GLU A 52 -4.48 -5.25 21.59
N PRO A 53 -4.02 -3.99 21.50
CA PRO A 53 -4.62 -3.06 20.55
C PRO A 53 -4.60 -3.74 19.17
N PRO A 54 -5.71 -3.65 18.41
CA PRO A 54 -5.77 -4.27 17.09
C PRO A 54 -4.57 -3.84 16.27
N HIS A 55 -3.99 -4.78 15.51
CA HIS A 55 -2.85 -4.45 14.68
C HIS A 55 -3.24 -3.28 13.75
N PRO A 56 -2.34 -2.33 13.51
CA PRO A 56 -2.64 -1.22 12.61
C PRO A 56 -2.94 -1.75 11.19
N GLY A 57 -3.88 -1.11 10.51
CA GLY A 57 -4.29 -1.46 9.15
C GLY A 57 -3.23 -1.09 8.10
N LEU A 58 -3.56 -1.30 6.82
CA LEU A 58 -2.67 -0.92 5.70
C LEU A 58 -2.43 0.60 5.62
N ALA A 59 -3.49 1.39 5.84
CA ALA A 59 -3.40 2.79 6.22
C ALA A 59 -3.89 2.87 7.67
N ASP A 60 -3.08 3.38 8.58
CA ASP A 60 -3.41 3.36 10.01
C ASP A 60 -4.26 4.58 10.41
N THR A 61 -5.56 4.50 10.15
CA THR A 61 -6.52 5.54 10.54
C THR A 61 -7.10 5.34 11.94
N SER A 62 -6.53 4.44 12.75
CA SER A 62 -7.11 4.05 14.04
C SER A 62 -7.17 5.23 15.04
N ALA A 63 -6.23 6.16 14.94
CA ALA A 63 -6.12 7.38 15.74
C ALA A 63 -6.56 8.66 15.00
N SER A 64 -7.00 8.56 13.74
CA SER A 64 -7.41 9.73 12.95
C SER A 64 -8.69 10.35 13.54
N PRO A 65 -8.72 11.67 13.85
CA PRO A 65 -9.81 12.29 14.59
C PRO A 65 -11.11 12.44 13.81
N HIS A 66 -11.07 12.43 12.46
CA HIS A 66 -12.24 12.67 11.61
C HIS A 66 -12.66 11.47 10.76
N VAL A 67 -12.13 10.28 11.04
CA VAL A 67 -12.63 9.03 10.43
C VAL A 67 -13.70 8.41 11.32
N ILE A 68 -14.73 7.85 10.68
CA ILE A 68 -15.84 7.15 11.38
C ILE A 68 -15.74 5.62 11.24
N VAL A 69 -14.91 5.14 10.31
CA VAL A 69 -14.61 3.71 10.11
C VAL A 69 -13.10 3.53 10.16
N ARG A 70 -12.65 2.43 10.77
CA ARG A 70 -11.23 2.09 10.91
C ARG A 70 -10.90 0.89 10.04
N SER A 71 -9.68 0.88 9.51
CA SER A 71 -9.14 -0.28 8.82
C SER A 71 -8.97 -1.46 9.78
N VAL A 72 -9.19 -2.66 9.25
CA VAL A 72 -8.85 -3.90 9.96
C VAL A 72 -7.33 -4.11 9.89
N GLY A 73 -6.73 -4.67 10.94
CA GLY A 73 -5.30 -4.85 11.03
C GLY A 73 -4.71 -5.76 9.97
N LEU A 74 -3.46 -5.52 9.61
CA LEU A 74 -2.75 -6.25 8.55
C LEU A 74 -2.69 -7.77 8.76
N ALA A 75 -2.74 -8.23 10.01
CA ALA A 75 -2.69 -9.65 10.37
C ALA A 75 -4.02 -10.21 10.93
N ASP A 76 -5.05 -9.37 11.04
CA ASP A 76 -6.30 -9.71 11.73
C ASP A 76 -7.23 -10.56 10.87
N VAL A 77 -7.03 -10.56 9.54
CA VAL A 77 -7.85 -11.29 8.58
C VAL A 77 -7.03 -12.38 7.90
N LYS A 78 -7.58 -13.60 7.88
CA LYS A 78 -7.00 -14.74 7.17
C LYS A 78 -7.94 -15.23 6.09
N TRP A 79 -7.47 -15.21 4.85
CA TRP A 79 -8.15 -15.87 3.73
C TRP A 79 -7.87 -17.37 3.79
N THR A 80 -8.87 -18.17 4.15
CA THR A 80 -8.74 -19.62 4.33
C THR A 80 -9.09 -20.40 3.06
N GLU A 81 -10.19 -20.05 2.40
CA GLU A 81 -10.70 -20.74 1.22
C GLU A 81 -11.42 -19.80 0.25
N GLY A 82 -11.86 -20.35 -0.88
CA GLY A 82 -12.63 -19.62 -1.89
C GLY A 82 -11.80 -18.67 -2.75
N PHE A 83 -12.49 -17.72 -3.39
CA PHE A 83 -11.89 -16.88 -4.44
C PHE A 83 -10.69 -16.07 -3.96
N TRP A 84 -10.82 -15.37 -2.82
CA TRP A 84 -9.76 -14.49 -2.32
C TRP A 84 -8.56 -15.27 -1.75
N ALA A 85 -8.78 -16.45 -1.16
CA ALA A 85 -7.68 -17.34 -0.78
C ALA A 85 -6.87 -17.78 -2.00
N SER A 86 -7.54 -18.18 -3.09
CA SER A 86 -6.85 -18.53 -4.34
C SER A 86 -6.10 -17.34 -4.95
N ARG A 87 -6.66 -16.12 -4.92
CA ARG A 87 -5.95 -14.92 -5.41
C ARG A 87 -4.75 -14.56 -4.55
N LEU A 88 -4.86 -14.67 -3.23
CA LEU A 88 -3.71 -14.46 -2.33
C LEU A 88 -2.62 -15.51 -2.56
N ALA A 89 -2.98 -16.78 -2.76
CA ALA A 89 -2.04 -17.85 -3.06
C ALA A 89 -1.27 -17.56 -4.37
N VAL A 90 -1.95 -17.12 -5.43
CA VAL A 90 -1.28 -16.68 -6.67
C VAL A 90 -0.31 -15.52 -6.40
N CYS A 91 -0.71 -14.55 -5.57
CA CYS A 91 0.16 -13.43 -5.23
C CYS A 91 1.43 -13.89 -4.50
N ARG A 92 1.26 -14.77 -3.51
CA ARG A 92 2.35 -15.31 -2.68
C ARG A 92 3.29 -16.21 -3.47
N GLU A 93 2.75 -17.14 -4.24
CA GLU A 93 3.53 -18.24 -4.83
C GLU A 93 4.10 -17.90 -6.20
N ASN A 94 3.47 -16.97 -6.92
CA ASN A 94 3.85 -16.65 -8.30
C ASN A 94 4.20 -15.19 -8.49
N LEU A 95 3.29 -14.26 -8.14
CA LEU A 95 3.44 -12.84 -8.46
C LEU A 95 4.64 -12.21 -7.74
N LEU A 96 4.68 -12.30 -6.40
CA LEU A 96 5.75 -11.68 -5.62
C LEU A 96 7.13 -12.27 -5.95
N PRO A 97 7.32 -13.60 -6.05
CA PRO A 97 8.60 -14.17 -6.46
C PRO A 97 9.01 -13.79 -7.89
N ALA A 98 8.06 -13.73 -8.84
CA ALA A 98 8.36 -13.30 -10.20
C ALA A 98 8.78 -11.83 -10.26
N MET A 99 8.08 -10.96 -9.54
CA MET A 99 8.44 -9.56 -9.43
C MET A 99 9.78 -9.38 -8.72
N GLY A 100 10.06 -10.14 -7.65
CA GLY A 100 11.35 -10.12 -6.96
C GLY A 100 12.52 -10.42 -7.89
N ARG A 101 12.40 -11.45 -8.75
CA ARG A 101 13.42 -11.75 -9.77
C ARG A 101 13.63 -10.61 -10.77
N ILE A 102 12.56 -9.93 -11.18
CA ILE A 102 12.64 -8.75 -12.06
C ILE A 102 13.31 -7.59 -11.31
N MET A 103 12.97 -7.38 -10.04
CA MET A 103 13.51 -6.30 -9.21
C MET A 103 15.01 -6.48 -8.94
N GLU A 104 15.46 -7.72 -8.70
CA GLU A 104 16.85 -8.05 -8.43
C GLU A 104 17.72 -8.10 -9.69
N GLY A 105 17.11 -8.43 -10.83
CA GLY A 105 17.76 -8.52 -12.13
C GLY A 105 17.99 -7.18 -12.82
N THR A 106 18.51 -7.27 -14.05
CA THR A 106 18.82 -6.10 -14.90
C THR A 106 18.02 -6.09 -16.21
N GLU A 107 17.19 -7.10 -16.44
CA GLU A 107 16.34 -7.26 -17.62
C GLU A 107 14.88 -7.46 -17.20
N PRO A 108 13.91 -6.77 -17.84
CA PRO A 108 14.07 -5.78 -18.92
C PRO A 108 14.50 -4.38 -18.42
N SER A 109 14.63 -4.18 -17.11
CA SER A 109 14.90 -2.89 -16.48
C SER A 109 15.80 -3.06 -15.26
N GLN A 110 16.42 -1.97 -14.78
CA GLN A 110 17.19 -1.97 -13.54
C GLN A 110 16.31 -1.37 -12.44
N PHE A 111 16.00 -2.16 -11.42
CA PHE A 111 15.28 -1.67 -10.23
C PHE A 111 16.26 -1.60 -9.06
N LEU A 112 16.48 -2.70 -8.33
CA LEU A 112 17.44 -2.73 -7.21
C LEU A 112 18.87 -2.45 -7.67
N GLU A 113 19.20 -2.79 -8.92
CA GLU A 113 20.50 -2.49 -9.50
C GLU A 113 20.78 -0.98 -9.60
N ASN A 114 19.78 -0.14 -9.89
CA ASN A 114 19.97 1.31 -9.87
C ASN A 114 20.36 1.80 -8.46
N PHE A 115 19.79 1.21 -7.40
CA PHE A 115 20.22 1.51 -6.04
C PHE A 115 21.63 1.00 -5.75
N ARG A 116 22.03 -0.19 -6.25
CA ARG A 116 23.41 -0.68 -6.10
C ARG A 116 24.41 0.25 -6.76
N ILE A 117 24.12 0.75 -7.96
CA ILE A 117 24.97 1.73 -8.66
C ILE A 117 25.02 3.05 -7.88
N ALA A 118 23.88 3.57 -7.44
CA ALA A 118 23.81 4.79 -6.62
C ALA A 118 24.63 4.66 -5.32
N ALA A 119 24.51 3.52 -4.63
CA ALA A 119 25.24 3.17 -3.42
C ALA A 119 26.74 2.91 -3.66
N GLY A 120 27.18 2.74 -4.91
CA GLY A 120 28.56 2.40 -5.25
C GLY A 120 28.93 0.94 -5.07
N LEU A 121 27.93 0.07 -4.98
CA LEU A 121 28.09 -1.37 -4.88
C LEU A 121 28.18 -2.05 -6.25
N ALA A 122 27.85 -1.31 -7.31
CA ALA A 122 27.96 -1.74 -8.70
C ALA A 122 28.39 -0.57 -9.59
N GLU A 123 28.97 -0.87 -10.74
CA GLU A 123 29.26 0.10 -11.78
C GLU A 123 28.13 0.13 -12.81
N GLY A 124 27.87 1.29 -13.41
CA GLY A 124 26.89 1.41 -14.48
C GLY A 124 26.29 2.79 -14.61
N ARG A 125 25.19 2.86 -15.36
CA ARG A 125 24.35 4.04 -15.54
C ARG A 125 22.91 3.67 -15.25
N HIS A 126 22.09 4.66 -14.88
CA HIS A 126 20.66 4.44 -14.70
C HIS A 126 20.01 3.85 -15.96
N ARG A 127 19.19 2.82 -15.80
CA ARG A 127 18.33 2.27 -16.86
C ARG A 127 16.89 2.16 -16.38
N GLY A 128 15.98 2.42 -17.31
CA GLY A 128 14.52 2.37 -17.09
C GLY A 128 13.92 3.77 -16.93
N PRO A 129 12.60 3.84 -16.76
CA PRO A 129 11.91 5.08 -16.44
C PRO A 129 12.39 5.69 -15.11
N PRO A 130 12.35 7.03 -14.96
CA PRO A 130 12.84 7.69 -13.73
C PRO A 130 11.99 7.33 -12.49
N PHE A 131 10.73 6.91 -12.67
CA PHE A 131 9.86 6.43 -11.59
C PHE A 131 10.13 4.99 -11.12
N ASN A 132 11.16 4.33 -11.64
CA ASN A 132 11.49 2.92 -11.29
C ASN A 132 11.74 2.71 -9.79
N ASP A 133 12.30 3.69 -9.09
CA ASP A 133 12.51 3.61 -7.63
C ASP A 133 11.19 3.33 -6.92
N GLY A 134 10.10 3.99 -7.34
CA GLY A 134 8.75 3.79 -6.82
C GLY A 134 8.22 2.37 -7.03
N GLU A 135 8.57 1.70 -8.12
CA GLU A 135 8.20 0.30 -8.36
C GLU A 135 8.93 -0.65 -7.40
N CYS A 136 10.19 -0.37 -7.06
CA CYS A 136 10.92 -1.10 -6.04
C CYS A 136 10.27 -0.92 -4.65
N TYR A 137 9.87 0.31 -4.30
CA TYR A 137 9.18 0.59 -3.04
C TYR A 137 7.81 -0.09 -2.95
N LYS A 138 7.03 -0.11 -4.03
CA LYS A 138 5.74 -0.83 -4.07
C LYS A 138 5.92 -2.34 -3.90
N TRP A 139 6.98 -2.92 -4.48
CA TRP A 139 7.29 -4.32 -4.25
C TRP A 139 7.65 -4.60 -2.78
N LEU A 140 8.39 -3.69 -2.12
CA LEU A 140 8.65 -3.79 -0.68
C LEU A 140 7.37 -3.64 0.15
N GLU A 141 6.48 -2.72 -0.20
CA GLU A 141 5.17 -2.55 0.44
C GLU A 141 4.32 -3.84 0.36
N ALA A 142 4.23 -4.42 -0.84
CA ALA A 142 3.49 -5.66 -1.06
C ALA A 142 4.13 -6.85 -0.34
N THR A 143 5.46 -6.91 -0.30
CA THR A 143 6.22 -7.93 0.44
C THR A 143 6.00 -7.81 1.94
N ALA A 144 5.98 -6.58 2.48
CA ALA A 144 5.69 -6.32 3.88
C ALA A 144 4.25 -6.71 4.26
N ALA A 145 3.27 -6.38 3.42
CA ALA A 145 1.88 -6.78 3.63
C ALA A 145 1.72 -8.32 3.58
N MET A 146 2.41 -8.99 2.64
CA MET A 146 2.42 -10.46 2.58
C MET A 146 3.09 -11.06 3.81
N TYR A 147 4.22 -10.51 4.27
CA TYR A 147 4.88 -10.94 5.49
C TYR A 147 3.98 -10.80 6.72
N ALA A 148 3.20 -9.72 6.84
CA ALA A 148 2.25 -9.56 7.94
C ALA A 148 1.20 -10.70 7.98
N ALA A 149 0.74 -11.14 6.80
CA ALA A 149 -0.26 -12.20 6.66
C ALA A 149 0.31 -13.62 6.84
N THR A 150 1.55 -13.88 6.40
CA THR A 150 2.13 -15.24 6.33
C THR A 150 3.21 -15.52 7.38
N ARG A 151 3.88 -14.47 7.87
CA ARG A 151 5.09 -14.52 8.70
C ARG A 151 6.22 -15.33 8.07
N ASP A 152 6.29 -15.38 6.74
CA ASP A 152 7.37 -16.07 6.02
C ASP A 152 8.72 -15.36 6.23
N PRO A 153 9.71 -16.00 6.90
CA PRO A 153 10.99 -15.37 7.20
C PRO A 153 11.85 -15.09 5.96
N GLU A 154 11.58 -15.71 4.81
CA GLU A 154 12.29 -15.37 3.57
C GLU A 154 11.90 -13.99 3.06
N LEU A 155 10.62 -13.61 3.14
CA LEU A 155 10.17 -12.27 2.75
C LEU A 155 10.85 -11.19 3.59
N ASP A 156 10.99 -11.42 4.89
CA ASP A 156 11.71 -10.52 5.81
C ASP A 156 13.19 -10.38 5.46
N ARG A 157 13.87 -11.49 5.13
CA ARG A 157 15.27 -11.46 4.66
C ARG A 157 15.45 -10.67 3.37
N GLN A 158 14.56 -10.86 2.41
CA GLN A 158 14.60 -10.15 1.12
C GLN A 158 14.43 -8.65 1.30
N MET A 159 13.46 -8.24 2.13
CA MET A 159 13.27 -6.83 2.47
C MET A 159 14.52 -6.25 3.14
N ASP A 160 15.07 -6.91 4.16
CA ASP A 160 16.28 -6.43 4.86
C ASP A 160 17.49 -6.29 3.92
N ALA A 161 17.64 -7.18 2.94
CA ALA A 161 18.70 -7.10 1.94
C ALA A 161 18.52 -5.87 1.03
N ALA A 162 17.31 -5.67 0.50
CA ALA A 162 17.00 -4.52 -0.37
C ALA A 162 17.08 -3.18 0.39
N ILE A 163 16.49 -3.08 1.57
CA ILE A 163 16.48 -1.88 2.42
C ILE A 163 17.91 -1.44 2.75
N ARG A 164 18.83 -2.39 2.99
CA ARG A 164 20.25 -2.08 3.23
C ARG A 164 20.91 -1.36 2.06
N VAL A 165 20.66 -1.82 0.83
CA VAL A 165 21.17 -1.19 -0.40
C VAL A 165 20.55 0.20 -0.58
N ILE A 166 19.22 0.31 -0.42
CA ILE A 166 18.49 1.57 -0.52
C ILE A 166 19.02 2.60 0.49
N ALA A 167 19.22 2.19 1.75
CA ALA A 167 19.75 3.04 2.80
C ALA A 167 21.17 3.52 2.50
N GLN A 168 22.01 2.67 1.87
CA GLN A 168 23.38 3.05 1.47
C GLN A 168 23.40 4.02 0.28
N ALA A 169 22.40 3.97 -0.61
CA ALA A 169 22.24 4.92 -1.70
C ALA A 169 21.80 6.32 -1.22
N GLN A 170 21.12 6.41 -0.07
CA GLN A 170 20.61 7.68 0.45
C GLN A 170 21.75 8.63 0.83
N ARG A 171 21.66 9.88 0.39
CA ARG A 171 22.60 10.93 0.79
C ARG A 171 22.46 11.30 2.27
N ALA A 172 23.51 11.93 2.81
CA ALA A 172 23.54 12.38 4.20
C ALA A 172 22.41 13.37 4.55
N ASP A 173 21.99 14.20 3.59
CA ASP A 173 20.88 15.16 3.75
C ASP A 173 19.49 14.54 3.53
N GLY A 174 19.41 13.22 3.28
CA GLY A 174 18.17 12.48 3.13
C GLY A 174 17.67 12.29 1.70
N TYR A 175 18.29 12.94 0.71
CA TYR A 175 17.91 12.79 -0.69
C TYR A 175 18.12 11.35 -1.20
N LEU A 176 17.11 10.80 -1.88
CA LEU A 176 17.13 9.45 -2.42
C LEU A 176 16.34 9.36 -3.73
N PHE A 177 17.06 9.47 -4.84
CA PHE A 177 16.52 9.31 -6.19
C PHE A 177 17.63 8.86 -7.15
N THR A 178 17.53 7.62 -7.63
CA THR A 178 18.66 6.97 -8.32
C THR A 178 19.10 7.67 -9.60
N PRO A 179 18.24 8.25 -10.46
CA PRO A 179 18.71 8.97 -11.66
C PRO A 179 19.69 10.11 -11.36
N VAL A 180 19.39 10.93 -10.34
CA VAL A 180 20.26 12.05 -9.96
C VAL A 180 21.49 11.55 -9.21
N LEU A 181 21.33 10.60 -8.28
CA LEU A 181 22.45 10.06 -7.51
C LEU A 181 23.50 9.39 -8.41
N ILE A 182 23.07 8.60 -9.39
CA ILE A 182 23.96 7.94 -10.34
C ILE A 182 24.68 8.96 -11.21
N ARG A 183 23.96 9.99 -11.72
CA ARG A 183 24.60 11.08 -12.49
C ARG A 183 25.68 11.82 -11.67
N GLN A 184 25.37 12.17 -10.42
CA GLN A 184 26.32 12.82 -9.50
C GLN A 184 27.55 11.94 -9.28
N ARG A 185 27.34 10.64 -9.05
CA ARG A 185 28.42 9.65 -8.88
C ARG A 185 29.30 9.53 -10.13
N SER A 186 28.70 9.61 -11.31
CA SER A 186 29.42 9.62 -12.60
C SER A 186 30.09 10.96 -12.94
N GLY A 187 30.17 11.90 -12.00
CA GLY A 187 30.87 13.18 -12.15
C GLY A 187 30.05 14.32 -12.75
N ASP A 188 28.73 14.15 -12.94
CA ASP A 188 27.86 15.23 -13.40
C ASP A 188 27.62 16.25 -12.28
N SER A 189 28.48 17.27 -12.24
CA SER A 189 28.39 18.38 -11.30
C SER A 189 27.13 19.24 -11.47
N LYS A 190 26.32 19.06 -12.52
CA LYS A 190 25.08 19.80 -12.75
C LYS A 190 23.83 19.04 -12.31
N ALA A 191 23.93 17.75 -12.00
CA ALA A 191 22.78 16.96 -11.51
C ALA A 191 22.35 17.46 -10.13
N ARG A 192 21.07 17.83 -10.00
CA ARG A 192 20.46 18.36 -8.78
C ARG A 192 19.04 17.80 -8.60
N PRO A 193 18.53 17.74 -7.35
CA PRO A 193 17.11 17.43 -7.10
C PRO A 193 16.16 18.38 -7.83
N PHE A 194 14.99 17.87 -8.19
CA PHE A 194 13.83 18.60 -8.70
C PHE A 194 14.07 19.41 -9.99
N GLN A 195 15.07 19.04 -10.79
CA GLN A 195 15.39 19.76 -12.04
C GLN A 195 14.32 19.57 -13.12
N ASN A 196 13.73 18.38 -13.19
CA ASN A 196 12.70 18.06 -14.16
C ASN A 196 11.45 17.53 -13.44
N PRO A 197 10.32 18.28 -13.46
CA PRO A 197 9.10 17.84 -12.83
C PRO A 197 8.59 16.48 -13.34
N THR A 198 8.92 16.08 -14.57
CA THR A 198 8.50 14.79 -15.16
C THR A 198 9.39 13.61 -14.79
N ASP A 199 10.36 13.79 -13.89
CA ASP A 199 11.22 12.71 -13.40
C ASP A 199 10.58 11.98 -12.19
N PHE A 200 9.39 12.39 -11.74
CA PHE A 200 8.60 11.69 -10.72
C PHE A 200 9.31 11.58 -9.35
N GLU A 201 10.17 12.54 -8.99
CA GLU A 201 10.88 12.53 -7.70
C GLU A 201 9.91 12.51 -6.52
N MET A 202 8.93 13.42 -6.49
CA MET A 202 7.92 13.47 -5.44
C MET A 202 7.06 12.20 -5.40
N TYR A 203 6.85 11.56 -6.55
CA TYR A 203 6.12 10.29 -6.61
C TYR A 203 6.91 9.14 -5.98
N ASN A 204 8.20 9.05 -6.28
CA ASN A 204 9.09 8.05 -5.69
C ASN A 204 9.23 8.26 -4.17
N PHE A 205 9.35 9.52 -3.73
CA PHE A 205 9.31 9.83 -2.30
C PHE A 205 8.00 9.37 -1.65
N GLY A 206 6.85 9.65 -2.25
CA GLY A 206 5.57 9.18 -1.70
C GLY A 206 5.52 7.66 -1.51
N HIS A 207 5.96 6.89 -2.51
CA HIS A 207 6.01 5.43 -2.38
C HIS A 207 7.04 4.93 -1.36
N LEU A 208 8.20 5.61 -1.25
CA LEU A 208 9.17 5.32 -0.20
C LEU A 208 8.55 5.47 1.19
N LEU A 209 7.87 6.60 1.44
CA LEU A 209 7.28 6.90 2.74
C LEU A 209 6.19 5.87 3.10
N THR A 210 5.27 5.59 2.18
CA THR A 210 4.19 4.60 2.39
C THR A 210 4.76 3.21 2.65
N ALA A 211 5.68 2.73 1.80
CA ALA A 211 6.26 1.40 1.93
C ALA A 211 7.03 1.23 3.25
N ALA A 212 7.75 2.26 3.70
CA ALA A 212 8.46 2.24 4.96
C ALA A 212 7.53 2.17 6.18
N CYS A 213 6.39 2.86 6.14
CA CYS A 213 5.37 2.80 7.20
C CYS A 213 4.73 1.41 7.27
N VAL A 214 4.36 0.83 6.12
CA VAL A 214 3.80 -0.54 6.06
C VAL A 214 4.82 -1.57 6.53
N HIS A 215 6.09 -1.44 6.14
CA HIS A 215 7.17 -2.29 6.61
C HIS A 215 7.34 -2.24 8.13
N HIS A 216 7.37 -1.03 8.71
CA HIS A 216 7.48 -0.84 10.15
C HIS A 216 6.30 -1.50 10.88
N ARG A 217 5.07 -1.28 10.42
CA ARG A 217 3.87 -1.91 10.98
C ARG A 217 3.87 -3.44 10.88
N ALA A 218 4.34 -3.99 9.78
CA ALA A 218 4.38 -5.43 9.55
C ALA A 218 5.46 -6.15 10.39
N THR A 219 6.64 -5.54 10.54
CA THR A 219 7.85 -6.19 11.08
C THR A 219 8.26 -5.71 12.46
N GLY A 220 7.83 -4.51 12.88
CA GLY A 220 8.34 -3.80 14.05
C GLY A 220 9.75 -3.23 13.89
N LYS A 221 10.35 -3.30 12.70
CA LYS A 221 11.71 -2.80 12.43
C LYS A 221 11.70 -1.34 11.95
N ASP A 222 12.73 -0.59 12.34
CA ASP A 222 12.88 0.83 11.99
C ASP A 222 13.85 1.10 10.83
N ASN A 223 14.54 0.07 10.32
CA ASN A 223 15.58 0.25 9.29
C ASN A 223 15.05 0.99 8.06
N PHE A 224 13.87 0.64 7.54
CA PHE A 224 13.28 1.35 6.41
C PHE A 224 12.61 2.67 6.81
N LEU A 225 11.95 2.70 7.98
CA LEU A 225 11.34 3.92 8.52
C LEU A 225 12.38 5.05 8.67
N ARG A 226 13.58 4.75 9.15
CA ARG A 226 14.67 5.74 9.27
C ARG A 226 15.11 6.32 7.93
N VAL A 227 15.03 5.55 6.83
CA VAL A 227 15.28 6.06 5.47
C VAL A 227 14.18 7.05 5.08
N ALA A 228 12.92 6.69 5.32
CA ALA A 228 11.77 7.53 5.05
C ALA A 228 11.79 8.83 5.88
N LEU A 229 12.16 8.79 7.15
CA LEU A 229 12.27 9.99 8.01
C LEU A 229 13.29 10.99 7.45
N LYS A 230 14.48 10.51 7.08
CA LYS A 230 15.50 11.36 6.44
C LYS A 230 15.02 11.94 5.11
N ALA A 231 14.30 11.14 4.32
CA ALA A 231 13.72 11.61 3.07
C ALA A 231 12.65 12.69 3.31
N ALA A 232 11.81 12.55 4.34
CA ALA A 232 10.83 13.56 4.71
C ALA A 232 11.51 14.85 5.25
N ASP A 233 12.59 14.74 6.03
CA ASP A 233 13.36 15.90 6.50
C ASP A 233 14.07 16.63 5.34
N PHE A 234 14.53 15.88 4.32
CA PHE A 234 15.02 16.45 3.06
C PHE A 234 13.93 17.26 2.36
N LEU A 235 12.73 16.67 2.21
CA LEU A 235 11.59 17.35 1.59
C LEU A 235 11.18 18.59 2.39
N ASP A 236 11.13 18.52 3.71
CA ASP A 236 10.80 19.69 4.53
C ASP A 236 11.78 20.83 4.23
N SER A 237 13.09 20.52 4.28
CA SER A 237 14.17 21.47 4.02
C SER A 237 14.10 22.06 2.59
N ALA A 238 13.90 21.22 1.58
CA ALA A 238 13.85 21.63 0.17
C ALA A 238 12.66 22.56 -0.13
N PHE A 239 11.56 22.40 0.60
CA PHE A 239 10.31 23.13 0.38
C PHE A 239 10.02 24.22 1.42
N GLN A 240 11.00 24.63 2.24
CA GLN A 240 10.84 25.77 3.16
C GLN A 240 10.68 27.11 2.41
N LYS A 241 11.30 27.23 1.23
CA LYS A 241 11.24 28.42 0.36
C LYS A 241 10.93 27.97 -1.07
N PRO A 242 9.70 27.52 -1.34
CA PRO A 242 9.39 26.91 -2.62
C PRO A 242 9.45 27.96 -3.74
N THR A 243 10.04 27.56 -4.86
CA THR A 243 9.99 28.34 -6.10
C THR A 243 8.79 27.90 -6.94
N PRO A 244 8.33 28.71 -7.91
CA PRO A 244 7.28 28.30 -8.85
C PRO A 244 7.61 26.99 -9.60
N GLU A 245 8.89 26.67 -9.80
CA GLU A 245 9.35 25.44 -10.44
C GLU A 245 9.20 24.22 -9.51
N LEU A 246 9.53 24.38 -8.22
CA LEU A 246 9.33 23.35 -7.21
C LEU A 246 7.85 23.00 -7.00
N ALA A 247 6.94 23.97 -7.20
CA ALA A 247 5.51 23.73 -7.10
C ALA A 247 4.93 22.83 -8.22
N ARG A 248 5.66 22.64 -9.34
CA ARG A 248 5.18 21.95 -10.54
C ARG A 248 5.45 20.44 -10.55
N GLN A 249 5.98 19.87 -9.46
CA GLN A 249 6.27 18.43 -9.40
C GLN A 249 5.01 17.60 -9.66
N ILE A 250 5.16 16.54 -10.46
CA ILE A 250 4.00 15.75 -10.91
C ILE A 250 3.76 14.52 -10.05
N CYS A 251 2.55 13.98 -10.17
CA CYS A 251 2.13 12.71 -9.59
C CYS A 251 2.13 12.70 -8.04
N PRO A 252 0.99 13.01 -7.42
CA PRO A 252 0.92 13.46 -6.02
C PRO A 252 0.86 12.35 -4.95
N SER A 253 1.66 11.29 -5.04
CA SER A 253 1.66 10.22 -4.02
C SER A 253 2.27 10.65 -2.67
N HIS A 254 3.09 11.70 -2.64
CA HIS A 254 3.75 12.19 -1.42
C HIS A 254 2.79 12.68 -0.34
N TYR A 255 1.57 13.13 -0.68
CA TYR A 255 0.58 13.51 0.32
C TYR A 255 0.17 12.30 1.17
N MET A 256 -0.18 11.20 0.51
CA MET A 256 -0.51 9.93 1.18
C MET A 256 0.67 9.46 2.03
N GLY A 257 1.88 9.46 1.47
CA GLY A 257 3.09 9.04 2.18
C GLY A 257 3.41 9.88 3.42
N LEU A 258 3.27 11.21 3.34
CA LEU A 258 3.55 12.11 4.47
C LEU A 258 2.49 12.02 5.57
N VAL A 259 1.21 11.90 5.20
CA VAL A 259 0.14 11.70 6.19
C VAL A 259 0.28 10.33 6.86
N GLU A 260 0.66 9.29 6.11
CA GLU A 260 0.93 7.98 6.68
C GLU A 260 2.16 7.97 7.60
N LEU A 261 3.19 8.76 7.26
CA LEU A 261 4.34 8.96 8.14
C LEU A 261 3.95 9.70 9.42
N TYR A 262 3.06 10.69 9.34
CA TYR A 262 2.47 11.34 10.52
C TYR A 262 1.70 10.34 11.38
N ARG A 263 0.83 9.51 10.81
CA ARG A 263 0.11 8.45 11.55
C ARG A 263 1.06 7.48 12.25
N THR A 264 2.13 7.10 11.56
CA THR A 264 3.12 6.14 12.08
C THR A 264 3.96 6.73 13.21
N THR A 265 4.37 8.00 13.11
CA THR A 265 5.34 8.62 14.04
C THR A 265 4.72 9.54 15.09
N HIS A 266 3.49 10.00 14.84
CA HIS A 266 2.83 11.08 15.58
C HIS A 266 3.62 12.41 15.59
N ASP A 267 4.57 12.60 14.66
CA ASP A 267 5.29 13.87 14.53
C ASP A 267 4.50 14.86 13.65
N PRO A 268 3.96 15.95 14.23
CA PRO A 268 3.09 16.88 13.51
C PRO A 268 3.79 17.60 12.35
N ARG A 269 5.14 17.63 12.32
CA ARG A 269 5.90 18.23 11.21
C ARG A 269 5.54 17.60 9.87
N TYR A 270 5.27 16.30 9.82
CA TYR A 270 4.97 15.60 8.56
C TYR A 270 3.56 15.91 8.03
N LEU A 271 2.58 16.06 8.92
CA LEU A 271 1.23 16.52 8.54
C LEU A 271 1.26 17.97 8.04
N GLU A 272 2.01 18.84 8.73
CA GLU A 272 2.17 20.23 8.31
C GLU A 272 2.93 20.34 6.97
N LEU A 273 3.95 19.50 6.74
CA LEU A 273 4.62 19.40 5.45
C LEU A 273 3.64 18.99 4.34
N ALA A 274 2.82 17.96 4.57
CA ALA A 274 1.80 17.52 3.61
C ALA A 274 0.83 18.67 3.26
N ARG A 275 0.33 19.39 4.28
CA ARG A 275 -0.56 20.54 4.10
C ARG A 275 0.11 21.66 3.30
N ARG A 276 1.35 22.01 3.65
CA ARG A 276 2.11 23.08 2.97
C ARG A 276 2.36 22.74 1.50
N LEU A 277 2.73 21.50 1.19
CA LEU A 277 2.92 21.04 -0.20
C LEU A 277 1.59 21.03 -0.98
N PHE A 278 0.50 20.64 -0.33
CA PHE A 278 -0.84 20.64 -0.93
C PHE A 278 -1.28 22.07 -1.28
N ASP A 279 -1.10 23.02 -0.36
CA ASP A 279 -1.43 24.44 -0.59
C ASP A 279 -0.48 25.10 -1.61
N LEU A 280 0.79 24.67 -1.68
CA LEU A 280 1.75 25.16 -2.69
C LEU A 280 1.29 24.86 -4.11
N ARG A 281 0.64 23.72 -4.32
CA ARG A 281 0.13 23.29 -5.61
C ARG A 281 -0.91 24.25 -6.20
N ASP A 282 -1.70 24.90 -5.34
CA ASP A 282 -2.70 25.90 -5.75
C ASP A 282 -2.04 27.20 -6.27
N GLN A 283 -0.71 27.35 -6.15
CA GLN A 283 0.06 28.51 -6.63
C GLN A 283 0.65 28.32 -8.04
N VAL A 284 0.47 27.14 -8.65
CA VAL A 284 0.94 26.87 -10.02
C VAL A 284 0.13 27.72 -11.01
N ARG A 285 0.79 28.63 -11.74
CA ARG A 285 0.12 29.57 -12.67
C ARG A 285 -0.25 28.96 -14.02
N ASP A 286 0.57 28.03 -14.52
CA ASP A 286 0.38 27.38 -15.83
C ASP A 286 0.17 25.87 -15.65
N GLY A 287 -0.71 25.51 -14.71
CA GLY A 287 -1.05 24.12 -14.45
C GLY A 287 -1.81 23.48 -15.60
N THR A 288 -1.84 22.16 -15.62
CA THR A 288 -2.50 21.33 -16.62
C THR A 288 -3.59 20.47 -16.00
N ASP A 289 -4.53 20.01 -16.83
CA ASP A 289 -5.47 18.97 -16.39
C ASP A 289 -4.76 17.65 -16.11
N ASP A 290 -3.69 17.33 -16.87
CA ASP A 290 -2.89 16.10 -16.74
C ASP A 290 -2.30 15.93 -15.34
N ASN A 291 -1.82 17.00 -14.70
CA ASN A 291 -1.35 16.98 -13.32
C ASN A 291 -2.39 17.51 -12.30
N GLN A 292 -3.61 17.82 -12.76
CA GLN A 292 -4.75 18.39 -12.01
C GLN A 292 -4.48 19.77 -11.38
N ASP A 293 -3.44 20.50 -11.76
CA ASP A 293 -2.97 21.74 -11.12
C ASP A 293 -3.40 23.01 -11.88
N ARG A 294 -4.15 22.86 -12.98
CA ARG A 294 -4.81 24.00 -13.67
C ARG A 294 -5.84 24.71 -12.80
N ILE A 295 -6.56 23.97 -11.97
CA ILE A 295 -7.61 24.48 -11.08
C ILE A 295 -7.21 24.13 -9.65
N ALA A 296 -7.13 25.14 -8.79
CA ALA A 296 -6.92 24.95 -7.35
C ALA A 296 -7.88 23.91 -6.79
N PHE A 297 -7.40 22.99 -5.94
CA PHE A 297 -8.16 21.79 -5.53
C PHE A 297 -9.54 22.14 -4.98
N ARG A 298 -9.59 23.17 -4.12
CA ARG A 298 -10.82 23.66 -3.46
C ARG A 298 -11.88 24.20 -4.42
N ARG A 299 -11.55 24.38 -5.70
CA ARG A 299 -12.46 24.82 -6.77
C ARG A 299 -12.75 23.73 -7.80
N GLN A 300 -12.17 22.53 -7.64
CA GLN A 300 -12.41 21.43 -8.57
C GLN A 300 -13.78 20.82 -8.34
N THR A 301 -14.52 20.60 -9.43
CA THR A 301 -15.85 19.99 -9.43
C THR A 301 -15.98 18.82 -10.40
N ARG A 302 -14.91 18.54 -11.16
CA ARG A 302 -14.85 17.46 -12.16
C ARG A 302 -13.46 16.84 -12.14
N ALA A 303 -13.39 15.52 -12.20
CA ALA A 303 -12.12 14.80 -12.29
C ALA A 303 -11.59 14.88 -13.72
N LEU A 304 -10.43 15.49 -13.94
CA LEU A 304 -9.84 15.73 -15.26
C LEU A 304 -8.42 15.17 -15.35
N GLY A 305 -7.96 14.93 -16.58
CA GLY A 305 -6.58 14.49 -16.87
C GLY A 305 -6.26 13.09 -16.37
N HIS A 306 -5.01 12.89 -15.92
CA HIS A 306 -4.47 11.57 -15.63
C HIS A 306 -5.17 10.89 -14.45
N ALA A 307 -5.91 9.81 -14.74
CA ALA A 307 -6.74 9.10 -13.76
C ALA A 307 -5.99 8.71 -12.47
N VAL A 308 -4.76 8.19 -12.58
CA VAL A 308 -3.95 7.83 -11.41
C VAL A 308 -3.52 9.05 -10.60
N ARG A 309 -3.07 10.14 -11.26
CA ARG A 309 -2.61 11.34 -10.55
C ARG A 309 -3.77 12.02 -9.83
N ALA A 310 -4.93 12.07 -10.49
CA ALA A 310 -6.16 12.58 -9.91
C ALA A 310 -6.54 11.78 -8.66
N ASN A 311 -6.60 10.45 -8.75
CA ASN A 311 -6.98 9.61 -7.61
C ASN A 311 -5.97 9.66 -6.46
N TYR A 312 -4.66 9.79 -6.73
CA TYR A 312 -3.66 10.01 -5.69
C TYR A 312 -3.84 11.36 -4.99
N LEU A 313 -4.17 12.42 -5.75
CA LEU A 313 -4.49 13.72 -5.17
C LEU A 313 -5.73 13.65 -4.27
N PHE A 314 -6.76 12.95 -4.74
CA PHE A 314 -8.02 12.81 -4.01
C PHE A 314 -7.83 12.01 -2.72
N ALA A 315 -7.04 10.93 -2.78
CA ALA A 315 -6.65 10.17 -1.59
C ALA A 315 -5.89 11.05 -0.59
N GLY A 316 -4.88 11.80 -1.05
CA GLY A 316 -4.13 12.73 -0.19
C GLY A 316 -5.00 13.83 0.43
N ALA A 317 -5.95 14.38 -0.32
CA ALA A 317 -6.90 15.36 0.19
C ALA A 317 -7.87 14.76 1.23
N ALA A 318 -8.33 13.52 1.00
CA ALA A 318 -9.15 12.79 1.96
C ALA A 318 -8.37 12.48 3.25
N ASP A 319 -7.09 12.10 3.12
CA ASP A 319 -6.17 11.89 4.24
C ASP A 319 -5.97 13.18 5.05
N LEU A 320 -5.72 14.31 4.37
CA LEU A 320 -5.64 15.62 5.04
C LEU A 320 -6.94 15.98 5.77
N PHE A 321 -8.10 15.75 5.17
CA PHE A 321 -9.39 15.96 5.84
C PHE A 321 -9.53 15.05 7.07
N ALA A 322 -9.16 13.77 6.95
CA ALA A 322 -9.24 12.79 8.03
C ALA A 322 -8.42 13.19 9.26
N GLU A 323 -7.27 13.86 9.07
CA GLU A 323 -6.41 14.31 10.17
C GLU A 323 -6.71 15.72 10.67
N THR A 324 -7.07 16.64 9.78
CA THR A 324 -7.16 18.08 10.13
C THR A 324 -8.59 18.57 10.35
N GLY A 325 -9.58 17.88 9.78
CA GLY A 325 -10.96 18.33 9.78
C GLY A 325 -11.20 19.56 8.90
N ASP A 326 -10.28 19.92 7.99
CA ASP A 326 -10.45 21.04 7.05
C ASP A 326 -11.67 20.82 6.15
N ARG A 327 -12.81 21.40 6.56
CA ARG A 327 -14.08 21.30 5.86
C ARG A 327 -14.06 21.87 4.44
N THR A 328 -13.05 22.65 4.07
CA THR A 328 -12.92 23.16 2.69
C THR A 328 -12.52 22.07 1.69
N LEU A 329 -11.98 20.94 2.15
CA LEU A 329 -11.60 19.79 1.31
C LEU A 329 -12.78 18.87 0.98
N LEU A 330 -13.82 18.84 1.81
CA LEU A 330 -14.92 17.88 1.66
C LEU A 330 -15.84 18.16 0.45
N PRO A 331 -16.29 19.40 0.18
CA PRO A 331 -17.10 19.69 -1.01
C PRO A 331 -16.47 19.27 -2.34
N PRO A 332 -15.19 19.60 -2.66
CA PRO A 332 -14.58 19.13 -3.90
C PRO A 332 -14.42 17.61 -3.91
N LEU A 333 -14.04 16.97 -2.80
CA LEU A 333 -13.95 15.50 -2.73
C LEU A 333 -15.27 14.81 -3.10
N LEU A 334 -16.40 15.28 -2.57
CA LEU A 334 -17.71 14.73 -2.88
C LEU A 334 -18.12 14.99 -4.34
N ALA A 335 -17.87 16.20 -4.87
CA ALA A 335 -18.17 16.53 -6.25
C ALA A 335 -17.32 15.70 -7.24
N LEU A 336 -16.04 15.51 -6.93
CA LEU A 336 -15.11 14.71 -7.71
C LEU A 336 -15.49 13.22 -7.68
N TRP A 337 -15.83 12.68 -6.50
CA TRP A 337 -16.35 11.33 -6.36
C TRP A 337 -17.61 11.11 -7.21
N GLU A 338 -18.61 11.99 -7.07
CA GLU A 338 -19.86 11.91 -7.83
C GLU A 338 -19.59 11.95 -9.33
N ASN A 339 -18.70 12.85 -9.78
CA ASN A 339 -18.33 12.96 -11.19
C ASN A 339 -17.65 11.68 -11.71
N VAL A 340 -16.72 11.10 -10.95
CA VAL A 340 -16.10 9.81 -11.33
C VAL A 340 -17.14 8.71 -11.38
N ALA A 341 -17.88 8.51 -10.28
CA ALA A 341 -18.76 7.37 -10.10
C ALA A 341 -19.95 7.35 -11.07
N THR A 342 -20.48 8.52 -11.46
CA THR A 342 -21.69 8.61 -12.27
C THR A 342 -21.44 8.93 -13.74
N GLN A 343 -20.27 9.47 -14.09
CA GLN A 343 -20.00 9.96 -15.46
C GLN A 343 -18.71 9.44 -16.10
N LYS A 344 -17.72 8.97 -15.32
CA LYS A 344 -16.37 8.67 -15.86
C LYS A 344 -15.83 7.29 -15.49
N MET A 345 -16.59 6.50 -14.74
CA MET A 345 -16.25 5.13 -14.40
C MET A 345 -16.93 4.16 -15.37
N SER A 346 -16.16 3.27 -15.95
CA SER A 346 -16.67 2.19 -16.80
C SER A 346 -17.43 1.16 -15.98
N ILE A 347 -18.25 0.32 -16.62
CA ILE A 347 -19.02 -0.74 -15.93
C ILE A 347 -18.15 -1.72 -15.12
N THR A 348 -16.86 -1.83 -15.47
CA THR A 348 -15.86 -2.65 -14.75
C THR A 348 -15.26 -1.98 -13.53
N GLY A 349 -15.62 -0.72 -13.24
CA GLY A 349 -14.95 0.12 -12.24
C GLY A 349 -13.69 0.84 -12.75
N GLY A 350 -13.26 0.55 -13.99
CA GLY A 350 -12.08 1.19 -14.60
C GLY A 350 -12.31 2.68 -14.90
N CYS A 351 -11.29 3.50 -14.64
CA CYS A 351 -11.28 4.94 -14.90
C CYS A 351 -10.17 5.30 -15.90
N GLY A 352 -10.40 6.31 -16.73
CA GLY A 352 -9.48 6.72 -17.80
C GLY A 352 -9.96 6.26 -19.17
N ALA A 353 -10.62 7.17 -19.90
CA ALA A 353 -11.27 6.84 -21.17
C ALA A 353 -10.32 6.91 -22.38
N LEU A 354 -9.21 7.64 -22.27
CA LEU A 354 -8.26 7.84 -23.36
C LEU A 354 -6.90 7.23 -23.01
N TYR A 355 -6.26 6.64 -24.02
CA TYR A 355 -4.98 5.93 -23.89
C TYR A 355 -3.81 6.85 -23.47
N ASP A 356 -3.84 8.11 -23.87
CA ASP A 356 -2.78 9.09 -23.61
C ASP A 356 -2.79 9.64 -22.17
N GLY A 357 -3.67 9.12 -21.31
CA GLY A 357 -3.83 9.57 -19.94
C GLY A 357 -4.73 10.79 -19.80
N ALA A 358 -5.32 11.34 -20.87
CA ALA A 358 -6.28 12.40 -20.74
C ALA A 358 -7.66 11.85 -20.31
N SER A 359 -8.29 12.49 -19.31
CA SER A 359 -9.71 12.31 -19.02
C SER A 359 -10.44 13.63 -19.33
N PRO A 360 -11.32 13.65 -20.35
CA PRO A 360 -12.05 14.85 -20.77
C PRO A 360 -13.11 15.29 -19.76
#